data_AF-A0A7K2MJK0-F1
#
_entry.id   AF-A0A7K2MJK0-F1
#
_cell.length_a   1.000
_cell.length_b   1.000
_cell.length_c   1.000
_cell.angle_alpha   90.00
_cell.angle_beta   90.00
_cell.angle_gamma   90.00
#
_symmetry.space_group_name_H-M   'P 1'
#
loop_
_entity.id
_entity.type
_entity.pdbx_description
1 polymer ?
#
loop_
_entity_poly.entity_id
_entity_poly.type
_entity_poly.pdbx_seq_one_letter_code
_entity_poly.pdbx_strand_id
1 'polypeptide(L)'
;GVITNATEDSPQDDNTNWNGRLQSRIVDAGEGRRRAELSVGTYTYHPEGATDPRVDTYELPRATVVLAADANEDGTVDWQDGAIAHRAHMRSPLGAERVPERVVQRIPFNFAGQATNPFLKTLDNTKRISMATDNL
;
A
#
# COMPACT_ATOMS: atom_id res chain seq x y z
N GLY A 1 -10.11 -2.68 12.53
CA GLY A 1 -8.99 -1.97 11.90
C GLY A 1 -9.34 -0.52 11.63
N VAL A 2 -8.34 0.32 11.35
CA VAL A 2 -8.54 1.73 10.96
C VAL A 2 -7.85 1.96 9.62
N ILE A 3 -8.57 2.54 8.67
CA ILE A 3 -8.06 2.93 7.36
C ILE A 3 -8.02 4.45 7.30
N THR A 4 -6.95 5.02 6.78
CA THR A 4 -6.80 6.47 6.64
C THR A 4 -6.01 6.84 5.39
N ASN A 5 -6.30 8.01 4.82
CA ASN A 5 -5.47 8.67 3.81
C ASN A 5 -4.54 9.73 4.41
N ALA A 6 -4.23 9.65 5.72
CA ALA A 6 -3.18 10.43 6.34
C ALA A 6 -1.87 10.31 5.56
N THR A 7 -1.06 11.36 5.58
CA THR A 7 0.18 11.48 4.81
C THR A 7 1.40 11.70 5.70
N GLU A 8 1.21 11.68 7.02
CA GLU A 8 2.30 11.76 7.99
C GLU A 8 3.38 10.72 7.71
N ASP A 9 4.61 11.22 7.58
CA ASP A 9 5.83 10.45 7.41
C ASP A 9 6.69 10.62 8.66
N SER A 10 7.55 9.65 8.93
CA SER A 10 8.48 9.74 10.05
C SER A 10 9.59 10.76 9.75
N PRO A 11 10.15 11.42 10.78
CA PRO A 11 11.34 12.27 10.60
C PRO A 11 12.48 11.48 9.94
N GLN A 12 13.14 12.12 8.96
CA GLN A 12 14.09 11.52 8.01
C GLN A 12 15.32 10.81 8.62
N ASP A 13 15.54 10.95 9.93
CA ASP A 13 16.69 10.38 10.67
C ASP A 13 16.38 9.07 11.42
N ASP A 14 15.13 8.56 11.37
CA ASP A 14 14.76 7.26 11.96
C ASP A 14 14.05 6.35 10.94
N ASN A 15 14.84 5.67 10.11
CA ASN A 15 14.40 4.72 9.08
C ASN A 15 13.83 3.40 9.65
N THR A 16 13.41 3.35 10.92
CA THR A 16 12.86 2.12 11.51
C THR A 16 11.33 2.05 11.44
N ASN A 17 10.63 3.17 11.26
CA ASN A 17 9.17 3.22 11.22
C ASN A 17 8.64 4.00 10.00
N TRP A 18 8.36 3.28 8.92
CA TRP A 18 8.12 3.86 7.58
C TRP A 18 6.70 4.42 7.37
N ASN A 19 5.86 4.50 8.40
CA ASN A 19 4.46 4.90 8.23
C ASN A 19 3.79 5.41 9.52
N GLY A 20 3.83 6.73 9.77
CA GLY A 20 3.18 7.38 10.92
C GLY A 20 1.66 7.55 10.80
N ARG A 21 1.03 7.02 9.74
CA ARG A 21 -0.40 7.23 9.46
C ARG A 21 -1.33 6.62 10.50
N LEU A 22 -0.88 5.59 11.23
CA LEU A 22 -1.61 5.00 12.34
C LEU A 22 -0.76 5.12 13.60
N GLN A 23 -1.37 5.67 14.64
CA GLN A 23 -0.75 5.87 15.93
C GLN A 23 -1.49 5.01 16.96
N SER A 24 -0.76 4.45 17.91
CA SER A 24 -1.33 3.68 19.00
C SER A 24 -0.80 4.18 20.34
N ARG A 25 -1.67 4.28 21.34
CA ARG A 25 -1.26 4.59 22.72
C ARG A 25 -2.03 3.76 23.74
N ILE A 26 -1.40 3.49 24.86
CA ILE A 26 -2.05 2.92 26.04
C ILE A 26 -2.23 4.05 27.06
N VAL A 27 -3.48 4.30 27.46
CA VAL A 27 -3.81 5.32 28.47
C VAL A 27 -4.33 4.65 29.74
N ASP A 28 -4.05 5.27 30.89
CA ASP A 28 -4.70 4.90 32.15
C ASP A 28 -6.17 5.30 32.08
N ALA A 29 -7.06 4.35 32.35
CA ALA A 29 -8.51 4.54 32.33
C ALA A 29 -9.10 4.61 33.75
N GLY A 30 -8.24 4.67 34.77
CA GLY A 30 -8.61 4.64 36.19
C GLY A 30 -8.89 3.22 36.70
N GLU A 31 -8.91 3.08 38.03
CA GLU A 31 -9.26 1.82 38.72
C GLU A 31 -8.41 0.61 38.29
N GLY A 32 -7.14 0.85 37.95
CA GLY A 32 -6.23 -0.20 37.47
C GLY A 32 -6.49 -0.70 36.05
N ARG A 33 -7.44 -0.10 35.31
CA ARG A 33 -7.75 -0.43 33.92
C ARG A 33 -6.87 0.37 32.96
N ARG A 34 -6.49 -0.25 31.85
CA ARG A 34 -5.80 0.42 30.74
C ARG A 34 -6.67 0.38 29.49
N ARG A 35 -6.63 1.46 28.70
CA ARG A 35 -7.31 1.54 27.40
C ARG A 35 -6.26 1.63 26.30
N ALA A 36 -6.37 0.73 25.32
CA ALA A 36 -5.64 0.85 24.07
C ALA A 36 -6.43 1.75 23.11
N GLU A 37 -5.75 2.71 22.50
CA GLU A 37 -6.33 3.64 21.55
C GLU A 37 -5.58 3.57 20.22
N LEU A 38 -6.34 3.70 19.14
CA LEU A 38 -5.84 3.86 17.77
C LEU A 38 -6.28 5.24 17.28
N SER A 39 -5.34 6.01 16.74
CA SER A 39 -5.60 7.29 16.08
C SER A 39 -4.95 7.33 14.70
N VAL A 40 -5.43 8.25 13.89
CA VAL A 40 -4.85 8.54 12.57
C VAL A 40 -3.79 9.63 12.71
N GLY A 41 -2.79 9.58 11.84
CA GLY A 41 -1.78 10.61 11.74
C GLY A 41 -2.29 11.88 11.07
N THR A 42 -1.36 12.79 10.80
CA THR A 42 -1.63 14.08 10.16
C THR A 42 -1.97 13.93 8.66
N TYR A 43 -2.85 14.80 8.17
CA TYR A 43 -3.23 14.90 6.76
C TYR A 43 -2.62 16.13 6.10
N THR A 44 -2.11 15.97 4.88
CA THR A 44 -1.73 17.06 3.98
C THR A 44 -2.90 17.30 3.02
N TYR A 45 -3.34 18.56 2.87
CA TYR A 45 -4.37 18.95 1.91
C TYR A 45 -3.81 19.93 0.88
N HIS A 46 -3.36 21.11 1.32
CA HIS A 46 -2.65 22.09 0.50
C HIS A 46 -1.28 22.38 1.10
N PRO A 47 -0.20 21.71 0.65
CA PRO A 47 1.14 21.97 1.15
C PRO A 47 1.63 23.36 0.73
N GLU A 48 2.24 24.07 1.67
CA GLU A 48 2.94 25.32 1.37
C GLU A 48 4.18 25.03 0.50
N GLY A 49 4.36 25.82 -0.56
CA GLY A 49 5.53 25.69 -1.46
C GLY A 49 5.40 24.67 -2.59
N ALA A 50 4.25 24.00 -2.76
CA ALA A 50 4.01 23.19 -3.95
C ALA A 50 3.89 24.07 -5.20
N THR A 51 4.74 23.79 -6.19
CA THR A 51 4.79 24.51 -7.49
C THR A 51 4.25 23.67 -8.64
N ASP A 52 4.20 22.34 -8.51
CA ASP A 52 3.58 21.44 -9.49
C ASP A 52 2.08 21.26 -9.15
N PRO A 53 1.16 21.65 -10.05
CA PRO A 53 -0.29 21.50 -9.82
C PRO A 53 -0.75 20.06 -9.63
N ARG A 54 0.09 19.05 -9.93
CA ARG A 54 -0.23 17.64 -9.66
C ARG A 54 -0.16 17.28 -8.18
N VAL A 55 0.46 18.12 -7.36
CA VAL A 55 0.68 17.89 -5.91
C VAL A 55 0.34 19.11 -5.07
N ASP A 56 -0.33 20.10 -5.63
CA ASP A 56 -0.79 21.30 -4.91
C ASP A 56 -2.01 21.05 -4.03
N THR A 57 -2.75 19.98 -4.31
CA THR A 57 -4.01 19.61 -3.66
C THR A 57 -4.11 18.10 -3.52
N TYR A 58 -4.26 17.63 -2.29
CA TYR A 58 -4.45 16.22 -1.95
C TYR A 58 -5.93 15.88 -1.70
N GLU A 59 -6.23 14.58 -1.60
CA GLU A 59 -7.57 14.10 -1.24
C GLU A 59 -8.01 14.65 0.14
N LEU A 60 -9.32 14.90 0.30
CA LEU A 60 -9.86 15.34 1.59
C LEU A 60 -9.54 14.31 2.70
N PRO A 61 -9.23 14.77 3.93
CA PRO A 61 -8.98 13.89 5.06
C PRO A 61 -10.09 12.88 5.30
N ARG A 62 -9.74 11.59 5.40
CA ARG A 62 -10.66 10.49 5.64
C ARG A 62 -10.06 9.45 6.57
N ALA A 63 -10.85 9.03 7.55
CA ALA A 63 -10.64 7.83 8.34
C ALA A 63 -11.87 6.92 8.26
N THR A 64 -11.65 5.60 8.31
CA THR A 64 -12.71 4.59 8.32
C THR A 64 -12.38 3.53 9.36
N VAL A 65 -13.29 3.32 10.31
CA VAL A 65 -13.19 2.24 11.30
C VAL A 65 -13.92 1.03 10.74
N VAL A 66 -13.24 -0.10 10.70
CA VAL A 66 -13.78 -1.38 10.25
C VAL A 66 -13.83 -2.34 11.43
N LEU A 67 -15.03 -2.82 11.75
CA LEU A 67 -15.26 -3.81 12.79
C LEU A 67 -15.56 -5.16 12.12
N ALA A 68 -15.07 -6.24 12.73
CA ALA A 68 -15.27 -7.60 12.26
C ALA A 68 -15.71 -8.50 13.42
N ALA A 69 -16.63 -9.41 13.12
CA ALA A 69 -16.80 -10.64 13.90
C ALA A 69 -15.86 -11.71 13.33
N ASP A 70 -15.96 -12.95 13.81
CA ASP A 70 -15.24 -14.11 13.25
C ASP A 70 -15.55 -14.22 11.74
N ALA A 71 -14.55 -13.89 10.92
CA ALA A 71 -14.66 -13.73 9.47
C ALA A 71 -13.95 -14.87 8.72
N ASN A 72 -13.11 -15.64 9.40
CA ASN A 72 -12.45 -16.83 8.86
C ASN A 72 -13.06 -18.15 9.39
N GLU A 73 -14.08 -18.07 10.25
CA GLU A 73 -14.83 -19.19 10.83
C GLU A 73 -13.97 -20.12 11.70
N ASP A 74 -12.93 -19.58 12.37
CA ASP A 74 -12.05 -20.37 13.24
C ASP A 74 -12.50 -20.42 14.71
N GLY A 75 -13.59 -19.73 15.05
CA GLY A 75 -14.16 -19.66 16.40
C GLY A 75 -13.48 -18.66 17.34
N THR A 76 -12.47 -17.92 16.86
CA THR A 76 -11.74 -16.89 17.61
C THR A 76 -11.85 -15.56 16.91
N VAL A 77 -12.23 -14.50 17.62
CA VAL A 77 -12.21 -13.15 17.05
C VAL A 77 -10.85 -12.51 17.32
N ASP A 78 -10.04 -12.36 16.27
CA ASP A 78 -8.70 -11.79 16.34
C ASP A 78 -8.42 -10.72 15.27
N TRP A 79 -7.14 -10.33 15.11
CA TRP A 79 -6.73 -9.30 14.17
C TRP A 79 -6.87 -9.72 12.71
N GLN A 80 -6.87 -11.03 12.42
CA GLN A 80 -7.01 -11.59 11.07
C GLN A 80 -8.41 -11.34 10.54
N ASP A 81 -9.44 -11.49 11.37
CA ASP A 81 -10.82 -11.12 11.02
C ASP A 81 -10.93 -9.65 10.64
N GLY A 82 -10.31 -8.82 11.49
CA GLY A 82 -10.18 -7.40 11.24
C GLY A 82 -9.48 -7.11 9.90
N ALA A 83 -8.46 -7.89 9.53
CA ALA A 83 -7.72 -7.74 8.28
C ALA A 83 -8.54 -8.18 7.05
N ILE A 84 -9.34 -9.25 7.18
CA ILE A 84 -10.26 -9.71 6.13
C ILE A 84 -11.29 -8.61 5.83
N ALA A 85 -11.97 -8.10 6.87
CA ALA A 85 -12.93 -7.01 6.72
C ALA A 85 -12.28 -5.71 6.20
N HIS A 86 -11.06 -5.41 6.66
CA HIS A 86 -10.30 -4.24 6.22
C HIS A 86 -10.04 -4.23 4.71
N ARG A 87 -9.86 -5.41 4.08
CA ARG A 87 -9.55 -5.53 2.65
C ARG A 87 -10.67 -4.99 1.75
N ALA A 88 -11.92 -5.02 2.20
CA ALA A 88 -13.07 -4.50 1.46
C ALA A 88 -13.08 -2.96 1.37
N HIS A 89 -12.35 -2.28 2.25
CA HIS A 89 -12.37 -0.81 2.37
C HIS A 89 -11.02 -0.15 2.07
N MET A 90 -9.94 -0.93 2.00
CA MET A 90 -8.60 -0.40 1.73
C MET A 90 -8.47 0.07 0.28
N ARG A 91 -7.62 1.06 0.03
CA ARG A 91 -7.28 1.48 -1.33
C ARG A 91 -6.51 0.36 -2.03
N SER A 92 -7.01 -0.11 -3.17
CA SER A 92 -6.27 -1.00 -4.05
C SER A 92 -5.31 -0.19 -4.94
N PRO A 93 -4.01 -0.54 -5.01
CA PRO A 93 -3.11 0.06 -5.99
C PRO A 93 -3.59 -0.23 -7.41
N LEU A 94 -3.47 0.76 -8.30
CA LEU A 94 -3.85 0.58 -9.70
C LEU A 94 -3.02 -0.53 -10.35
N GLY A 95 -3.68 -1.53 -10.94
CA GLY A 95 -3.03 -2.66 -11.58
C GLY A 95 -2.61 -3.78 -10.63
N ALA A 96 -2.92 -3.69 -9.33
CA ALA A 96 -2.61 -4.73 -8.34
C ALA A 96 -3.26 -6.08 -8.68
N GLU A 97 -4.44 -6.05 -9.29
CA GLU A 97 -5.19 -7.22 -9.75
C GLU A 97 -4.44 -8.06 -10.79
N ARG A 98 -3.52 -7.45 -11.55
CA ARG A 98 -2.71 -8.13 -12.56
C ARG A 98 -1.37 -8.63 -12.05
N VAL A 99 -0.99 -8.29 -10.82
CA VAL A 99 0.29 -8.74 -10.24
C VAL A 99 0.41 -10.27 -10.24
N PRO A 100 -0.63 -11.05 -9.89
CA PRO A 100 -0.55 -12.51 -9.96
C PRO A 100 -0.26 -13.07 -11.37
N GLU A 101 -0.60 -12.33 -12.43
CA GLU A 101 -0.35 -12.72 -13.82
C GLU A 101 1.07 -12.37 -14.31
N ARG A 102 1.83 -11.56 -13.56
CA ARG A 102 3.16 -11.09 -13.95
C ARG A 102 4.26 -12.06 -13.53
N VAL A 103 4.21 -13.28 -14.05
CA VAL A 103 5.14 -14.37 -13.69
C VAL A 103 6.57 -14.06 -14.15
N VAL A 104 6.74 -13.60 -15.39
CA VAL A 104 8.08 -13.31 -15.95
C VAL A 104 8.30 -11.81 -16.13
N GLN A 105 8.90 -11.18 -15.12
CA GLN A 105 9.29 -9.76 -15.16
C GLN A 105 10.73 -9.61 -15.68
N ARG A 106 10.95 -8.68 -16.61
CA ARG A 106 12.29 -8.41 -17.19
C ARG A 106 12.40 -7.01 -17.76
N ILE A 107 13.63 -6.52 -17.89
CA ILE A 107 13.95 -5.22 -18.47
C ILE A 107 14.77 -5.42 -19.76
N PRO A 108 14.19 -5.20 -20.95
CA PRO A 108 14.94 -5.16 -22.20
C PRO A 108 15.71 -3.84 -22.30
N PHE A 109 16.95 -3.84 -21.79
CA PHE A 109 17.78 -2.64 -21.65
C PHE A 109 18.37 -2.17 -22.99
N ASN A 110 18.33 -0.86 -23.24
CA ASN A 110 19.02 -0.16 -24.34
C ASN A 110 19.76 1.04 -23.74
N PHE A 111 20.95 1.38 -24.25
CA PHE A 111 21.76 2.47 -23.68
C PHE A 111 22.69 3.10 -24.71
N ALA A 112 23.11 4.35 -24.47
CA ALA A 112 24.13 5.07 -25.25
C ALA A 112 23.90 5.09 -26.77
N GLY A 113 22.64 5.25 -27.21
CA GLY A 113 22.29 5.26 -28.64
C GLY A 113 22.43 3.89 -29.32
N GLN A 114 22.76 2.83 -28.57
CA GLN A 114 22.81 1.46 -29.07
C GLN A 114 21.45 0.79 -28.90
N ALA A 115 20.87 0.34 -30.01
CA ALA A 115 19.64 -0.44 -30.02
C ALA A 115 19.95 -1.94 -29.83
N THR A 116 20.49 -2.32 -28.67
CA THR A 116 20.85 -3.71 -28.36
C THR A 116 19.64 -4.63 -28.21
N ASN A 117 18.48 -4.06 -27.84
CA ASN A 117 17.19 -4.72 -27.74
C ASN A 117 16.09 -3.88 -28.44
N PRO A 118 16.06 -3.84 -29.79
CA PRO A 118 14.95 -3.21 -30.53
C PRO A 118 13.62 -3.88 -30.19
N PHE A 119 12.50 -3.16 -30.38
CA PHE A 119 11.17 -3.65 -30.00
C PHE A 119 10.81 -5.01 -30.61
N LEU A 120 11.12 -5.26 -31.89
CA LEU A 120 10.84 -6.54 -32.55
C LEU A 120 11.65 -7.70 -31.96
N LYS A 121 12.94 -7.49 -31.65
CA LYS A 121 13.77 -8.49 -30.95
C LYS A 121 13.20 -8.80 -29.55
N THR A 122 12.74 -7.78 -28.84
CA THR A 122 12.10 -7.93 -27.53
C THR A 122 10.81 -8.76 -27.63
N LEU A 123 10.02 -8.58 -28.70
CA LEU A 123 8.82 -9.37 -28.97
C LEU A 123 9.16 -10.84 -29.24
N ASP A 124 10.17 -11.13 -30.05
CA ASP A 124 10.59 -12.52 -30.28
C ASP A 124 11.12 -13.19 -29.00
N ASN A 125 11.81 -12.42 -28.15
CA ASN A 125 12.17 -12.89 -26.80
C ASN A 125 10.92 -13.16 -25.93
N THR A 126 9.85 -12.37 -26.05
CA THR A 126 8.56 -12.66 -25.38
C THR A 126 7.99 -13.98 -25.85
N LYS A 127 7.96 -14.24 -27.17
CA LYS A 127 7.45 -15.52 -27.72
C LYS A 127 8.27 -16.71 -27.23
N ARG A 128 9.61 -16.56 -27.19
CA ARG A 128 10.50 -17.60 -26.67
C ARG A 128 10.19 -17.93 -25.21
N ILE A 129 9.97 -16.91 -24.39
CA ILE A 129 9.59 -17.08 -22.97
C ILE A 129 8.22 -17.76 -22.88
N SER A 130 7.21 -17.25 -23.58
CA SER A 130 5.87 -17.84 -23.64
C SER A 130 5.90 -19.32 -24.01
N MET A 131 6.73 -19.74 -24.97
CA MET A 131 6.90 -21.17 -25.27
C MET A 131 7.58 -21.96 -24.15
N ALA A 132 8.57 -21.36 -23.47
CA ALA A 132 9.30 -22.01 -22.38
C ALA A 132 8.49 -22.09 -21.08
N THR A 133 7.48 -21.24 -20.92
CA THR A 133 6.65 -21.12 -19.72
C THR A 133 5.22 -21.59 -19.93
N ASP A 134 4.91 -22.19 -21.07
CA ASP A 134 3.54 -22.57 -21.45
C ASP A 134 2.54 -21.40 -21.31
N ASN A 135 2.94 -20.24 -21.82
CA ASN A 135 2.19 -18.97 -21.81
C ASN A 135 1.99 -18.29 -20.46
N LEU A 136 2.86 -18.59 -19.47
CA LEU A 136 3.01 -17.78 -18.25
C LEU A 136 3.93 -16.57 -18.45
#